data_AF-S4Y8S1-F1
#
_entry.id   AF-S4Y8S1-F1
#
_cell.length_a   1.000
_cell.length_b   1.000
_cell.length_c   1.000
_cell.angle_alpha   90.00
_cell.angle_beta   90.00
_cell.angle_gamma   90.00
#
_symmetry.space_group_name_H-M   'P 1'
#
loop_
_entity.id
_entity.type
_entity.pdbx_description
1 polymer ?
#
loop_
_entity_poly.entity_id
_entity_poly.type
_entity_poly.pdbx_seq_one_letter_code
_entity_poly.pdbx_strand_id
1 'polypeptide(L)'
;MKHSVDELLDVVYRYYPRGVGMTEDGDIDVQRCVETKEHDRLVRARIQASKGDRWRDLRRRLRDGFPGRFMNHSLYLPSGDCDACYSFSIDMPESTGRTLWFHVSFLVPYYIVHSERTVDIVKRTRDSFSVKFLGLHFIVPRSPFDPRFVARPDHGQSFAIVRKEVATFDLLPDEGPCAEWISGDIEATFGCERMPPEIGTVLVPDVMACRRLPGEARLYDCLFTDQHTWVEPSPTDEPAPGVQIDASNLTPPLIAVLTVLTALYCILWPLTPELQSGSCYCVVETDGVLRKDELIDTLAKIRVLLEPPMTPWGIAARREFEAATRELEALVASWDGEGEPPAAMVAWALSFLASWPVNSVPVASS
;
A
#
# COMPACT_ATOMS: atom_id res chain seq x y z
N MET A 1 4.37 36.08 -11.25
CA MET A 1 3.51 34.96 -11.67
C MET A 1 3.02 35.21 -13.09
N LYS A 2 3.45 34.36 -14.02
CA LYS A 2 3.26 34.49 -15.48
C LYS A 2 1.88 34.04 -15.96
N HIS A 3 1.16 33.26 -15.15
CA HIS A 3 -0.14 32.68 -15.47
C HIS A 3 -1.03 32.75 -14.22
N SER A 4 -2.31 32.98 -14.42
CA SER A 4 -3.38 32.77 -13.44
C SER A 4 -3.64 31.27 -13.21
N VAL A 5 -4.38 30.93 -12.15
CA VAL A 5 -4.79 29.55 -11.87
C VAL A 5 -5.62 28.98 -13.03
N ASP A 6 -6.55 29.77 -13.58
CA ASP A 6 -7.41 29.35 -14.69
C ASP A 6 -6.58 29.03 -15.95
N GLU A 7 -5.58 29.84 -16.27
CA GLU A 7 -4.67 29.58 -17.39
C GLU A 7 -3.84 28.30 -17.17
N LEU A 8 -3.45 28.00 -15.93
CA LEU A 8 -2.75 26.75 -15.61
C LEU A 8 -3.68 25.53 -15.75
N LEU A 9 -4.93 25.65 -15.32
CA LEU A 9 -5.95 24.61 -15.50
C LEU A 9 -6.21 24.36 -17.00
N ASP A 10 -6.31 25.41 -17.81
CA ASP A 10 -6.46 25.29 -19.26
C ASP A 10 -5.28 24.54 -19.91
N VAL A 11 -4.05 24.79 -19.43
CA VAL A 11 -2.89 24.00 -19.86
C VAL A 11 -3.05 22.54 -19.46
N VAL A 12 -3.40 22.25 -18.21
CA VAL A 12 -3.62 20.87 -17.75
C VAL A 12 -4.67 20.15 -18.60
N TYR A 13 -5.82 20.78 -18.85
CA TYR A 13 -6.90 20.20 -19.65
C TYR A 13 -6.56 19.98 -21.13
N ARG A 14 -5.50 20.60 -21.64
CA ARG A 14 -5.00 20.31 -22.99
C ARG A 14 -4.26 18.97 -23.08
N TYR A 15 -3.71 18.50 -21.96
CA TYR A 15 -2.84 17.31 -21.87
C TYR A 15 -3.42 16.18 -21.04
N TYR A 16 -4.38 16.47 -20.16
CA TYR A 16 -5.05 15.51 -19.30
C TYR A 16 -6.55 15.49 -19.63
N PRO A 17 -7.13 14.33 -19.98
CA PRO A 17 -8.52 14.23 -20.36
C PRO A 17 -9.43 14.39 -19.13
N ARG A 18 -10.51 15.16 -19.31
CA ARG A 18 -11.48 15.48 -18.24
C ARG A 18 -12.52 14.38 -18.10
N GLY A 19 -12.73 13.89 -16.88
CA GLY A 19 -13.74 12.88 -16.55
C GLY A 19 -13.52 11.52 -17.23
N VAL A 20 -12.32 11.25 -17.73
CA VAL A 20 -11.96 9.99 -18.40
C VAL A 20 -11.15 9.13 -17.43
N GLY A 21 -11.39 7.81 -17.53
CA GLY A 21 -10.65 6.79 -16.79
C GLY A 21 -11.27 6.35 -15.47
N MET A 22 -12.56 6.65 -15.28
CA MET A 22 -13.40 5.97 -14.30
C MET A 22 -14.39 5.06 -15.01
N THR A 23 -14.58 3.86 -14.49
CA THR A 23 -15.65 2.93 -14.87
C THR A 23 -16.97 3.33 -14.18
N GLU A 24 -18.08 2.74 -14.59
CA GLU A 24 -19.39 2.96 -13.94
C GLU A 24 -19.40 2.52 -12.46
N ASP A 25 -18.53 1.58 -12.09
CA ASP A 25 -18.37 1.06 -10.74
C ASP A 25 -17.38 1.89 -9.87
N GLY A 26 -16.77 2.93 -10.44
CA GLY A 26 -15.79 3.78 -9.76
C GLY A 26 -14.35 3.26 -9.78
N ASP A 27 -14.08 2.15 -10.47
CA ASP A 27 -12.73 1.64 -10.70
C ASP A 27 -11.99 2.42 -11.78
N ILE A 28 -10.65 2.41 -11.71
CA ILE A 28 -9.76 3.11 -12.63
C ILE A 28 -9.62 2.35 -13.95
N ASP A 29 -9.97 3.00 -15.06
CA ASP A 29 -9.71 2.54 -16.43
C ASP A 29 -8.61 3.40 -17.08
N VAL A 30 -7.36 3.02 -16.83
CA VAL A 30 -6.19 3.73 -17.39
C VAL A 30 -6.17 3.67 -18.92
N GLN A 31 -6.70 2.60 -19.52
CA GLN A 31 -6.69 2.38 -20.96
C GLN A 31 -7.50 3.47 -21.69
N ARG A 32 -8.64 3.87 -21.12
CA ARG A 32 -9.45 4.97 -21.68
C ARG A 32 -8.71 6.30 -21.70
N CYS A 33 -7.81 6.57 -20.74
CA CYS A 33 -6.99 7.78 -20.78
C CYS A 33 -5.95 7.72 -21.90
N VAL A 34 -5.31 6.57 -22.10
CA VAL A 34 -4.26 6.38 -23.13
C VAL A 34 -4.78 6.62 -24.54
N GLU A 35 -6.05 6.32 -24.80
CA GLU A 35 -6.68 6.48 -26.12
C GLU A 35 -7.10 7.92 -26.46
N THR A 36 -6.86 8.88 -25.56
CA THR A 36 -7.28 10.28 -25.74
C THR A 36 -6.27 11.10 -26.53
N LYS A 37 -6.76 12.14 -27.22
CA LYS A 37 -5.89 13.09 -27.94
C LYS A 37 -5.03 13.90 -26.99
N GLU A 38 -5.54 14.15 -25.79
CA GLU A 38 -4.86 14.81 -24.67
C GLU A 38 -3.61 14.01 -24.27
N HIS A 39 -3.77 12.70 -24.03
CA HIS A 39 -2.65 11.80 -23.72
C HIS A 39 -1.62 11.76 -24.85
N ASP A 40 -2.05 11.65 -26.11
CA ASP A 40 -1.15 11.73 -27.27
C ASP A 40 -0.34 13.04 -27.31
N ARG A 41 -0.94 14.19 -26.96
CA ARG A 41 -0.21 15.46 -26.86
C ARG A 41 0.82 15.42 -25.74
N LEU A 42 0.49 14.82 -24.60
CA LEU A 42 1.37 14.70 -23.45
C LEU A 42 2.58 13.81 -23.77
N VAL A 43 2.36 12.63 -24.36
CA VAL A 43 3.41 11.72 -24.83
C VAL A 43 4.35 12.44 -25.81
N ARG A 44 3.80 13.17 -26.79
CA ARG A 44 4.63 13.96 -27.72
C ARG A 44 5.43 15.05 -27.01
N ALA A 45 4.85 15.75 -26.04
CA ALA A 45 5.54 16.76 -25.27
C ALA A 45 6.72 16.17 -24.48
N ARG A 46 6.53 15.01 -23.84
CA ARG A 46 7.59 14.26 -23.13
C ARG A 46 8.74 13.86 -24.05
N ILE A 47 8.42 13.25 -25.19
CA ILE A 47 9.43 12.84 -26.18
C ILE A 47 10.19 14.07 -26.70
N GLN A 48 9.49 15.17 -26.95
CA GLN A 48 10.14 16.41 -27.40
C GLN A 48 11.04 17.02 -26.34
N ALA A 49 10.61 17.01 -25.08
CA ALA A 49 11.40 17.45 -23.94
C ALA A 49 12.70 16.64 -23.81
N SER A 50 12.64 15.32 -24.02
CA SER A 50 13.82 14.45 -23.94
C SER A 50 14.94 14.81 -24.94
N LYS A 51 14.59 15.47 -26.06
CA LYS A 51 15.52 15.85 -27.13
C LYS A 51 16.15 17.23 -26.93
N GLY A 52 15.74 17.99 -25.91
CA GLY A 52 16.18 19.37 -25.70
C GLY A 52 17.66 19.48 -25.25
N ASP A 53 18.45 20.26 -25.99
CA ASP A 53 19.86 20.56 -25.64
C ASP A 53 19.98 21.23 -24.27
N ARG A 54 19.04 22.14 -23.96
CA ARG A 54 18.96 22.85 -22.68
C ARG A 54 18.99 21.91 -21.47
N TRP A 55 18.21 20.82 -21.52
CA TRP A 55 18.18 19.84 -20.44
C TRP A 55 19.49 19.04 -20.34
N ARG A 56 20.06 18.65 -21.49
CA ARG A 56 21.35 17.94 -21.52
C ARG A 56 22.49 18.78 -20.96
N ASP A 57 22.52 20.07 -21.28
CA ASP A 57 23.53 21.00 -20.81
C ASP A 57 23.39 21.30 -19.32
N LEU A 58 22.16 21.54 -18.83
CA LEU A 58 21.91 21.71 -17.40
C LEU A 58 22.36 20.48 -16.61
N ARG A 59 21.98 19.27 -17.05
CA ARG A 59 22.41 18.01 -16.40
C ARG A 59 23.92 17.87 -16.31
N ARG A 60 24.65 18.32 -17.34
CA ARG A 60 26.12 18.27 -17.35
C ARG A 60 26.67 19.18 -16.26
N ARG A 61 26.22 20.44 -16.21
CA ARG A 61 26.64 21.41 -15.19
C ARG A 61 26.30 20.96 -13.77
N LEU A 62 25.10 20.40 -13.57
CA LEU A 62 24.68 19.88 -12.27
C LEU A 62 25.55 18.71 -11.82
N ARG A 63 25.87 17.78 -12.72
CA ARG A 63 26.76 16.65 -12.43
C ARG A 63 28.17 17.11 -12.07
N ASP A 64 28.69 18.11 -12.78
CA ASP A 64 30.01 18.66 -12.55
C ASP A 64 30.07 19.47 -11.23
N GLY A 65 28.99 20.21 -10.90
CA GLY A 65 28.87 20.97 -9.65
C GLY A 65 28.61 20.11 -8.41
N PHE A 66 27.95 18.96 -8.58
CA PHE A 66 27.57 18.04 -7.49
C PHE A 66 28.02 16.59 -7.78
N PRO A 67 29.34 16.34 -7.89
CA PRO A 67 29.86 15.02 -8.22
C PRO A 67 29.44 13.98 -7.17
N GLY A 68 28.86 12.88 -7.63
CA GLY A 68 28.41 11.77 -6.79
C GLY A 68 27.13 12.00 -5.98
N ARG A 69 26.53 13.20 -6.05
CA ARG A 69 25.30 13.56 -5.31
C ARG A 69 24.10 13.82 -6.21
N PHE A 70 24.33 14.02 -7.51
CA PHE A 70 23.28 14.27 -8.49
C PHE A 70 22.62 12.97 -8.98
N MET A 71 21.29 12.91 -8.88
CA MET A 71 20.47 11.83 -9.43
C MET A 71 19.48 12.37 -10.48
N ASN A 72 19.48 11.76 -11.68
CA ASN A 72 18.53 12.11 -12.74
C ASN A 72 17.30 11.18 -12.69
N HIS A 73 16.12 11.77 -12.48
CA HIS A 73 14.86 11.02 -12.41
C HIS A 73 14.02 11.13 -13.68
N SER A 74 14.45 11.92 -14.66
CA SER A 74 13.79 12.07 -15.97
C SER A 74 14.14 10.92 -16.93
N LEU A 75 13.93 9.68 -16.52
CA LEU A 75 14.38 8.49 -17.26
C LEU A 75 13.39 8.05 -18.34
N TYR A 76 12.12 8.42 -18.20
CA TYR A 76 11.00 7.97 -19.01
C TYR A 76 10.52 9.00 -20.04
N LEU A 77 11.08 10.22 -20.03
CA LEU A 77 10.84 11.22 -21.07
C LEU A 77 11.10 10.69 -22.51
N PRO A 78 12.18 9.93 -22.80
CA PRO A 78 12.44 9.46 -24.17
C PRO A 78 11.40 8.45 -24.69
N SER A 79 10.82 7.64 -23.81
CA SER A 79 9.73 6.71 -24.16
C SER A 79 8.37 7.39 -24.18
N GLY A 80 8.25 8.61 -23.62
CA GLY A 80 6.99 9.33 -23.50
C GLY A 80 6.08 8.79 -22.40
N ASP A 81 6.63 7.99 -21.48
CA ASP A 81 5.89 7.26 -20.45
C ASP A 81 5.54 8.16 -19.25
N CYS A 82 5.86 7.84 -18.00
CA CYS A 82 5.21 8.48 -16.85
C CYS A 82 5.72 9.88 -16.43
N ASP A 83 6.87 10.36 -16.91
CA ASP A 83 7.46 11.62 -16.45
C ASP A 83 6.61 12.86 -16.80
N ALA A 84 6.21 13.65 -15.81
CA ALA A 84 5.47 14.91 -16.03
C ALA A 84 6.37 16.16 -16.15
N CYS A 85 7.67 16.06 -15.84
CA CYS A 85 8.62 17.17 -15.94
C CYS A 85 10.08 16.70 -16.13
N TYR A 86 11.02 17.65 -16.23
CA TYR A 86 12.41 17.35 -15.94
C TYR A 86 12.60 17.27 -14.41
N SER A 87 12.85 16.07 -13.91
CA SER A 87 13.06 15.74 -12.50
C SER A 87 14.50 15.32 -12.22
N PHE A 88 15.09 15.84 -11.15
CA PHE A 88 16.36 15.42 -10.58
C PHE A 88 16.44 15.73 -9.09
N SER A 89 17.39 15.10 -8.40
CA SER A 89 17.62 15.34 -6.98
C SER A 89 19.11 15.46 -6.64
N ILE A 90 19.39 16.12 -5.52
CA ILE A 90 20.72 16.23 -4.92
C ILE A 90 20.68 15.69 -3.50
N ASP A 91 21.55 14.72 -3.20
CA ASP A 91 21.72 14.22 -1.84
C ASP A 91 22.53 15.22 -1.01
N MET A 92 22.00 15.58 0.16
CA MET A 92 22.67 16.50 1.06
C MET A 92 23.83 15.78 1.79
N PRO A 93 24.98 16.45 2.00
CA PRO A 93 26.21 15.81 2.46
C PRO A 93 26.17 15.32 3.92
N GLU A 94 25.17 15.73 4.71
CA GLU A 94 25.00 15.30 6.09
C GLU A 94 24.14 14.03 6.16
N SER A 95 24.56 13.07 7.00
CA SER A 95 24.06 11.68 7.20
C SER A 95 22.58 11.52 7.57
N THR A 96 21.79 12.54 7.35
CA THR A 96 20.35 12.67 7.61
C THR A 96 19.47 11.98 6.57
N GLY A 97 20.03 11.49 5.45
CA GLY A 97 19.24 10.88 4.37
C GLY A 97 18.29 11.88 3.69
N ARG A 98 18.59 13.18 3.76
CA ARG A 98 17.80 14.26 3.16
C ARG A 98 18.17 14.44 1.69
N THR A 99 17.15 14.61 0.86
CA THR A 99 17.30 14.78 -0.58
C THR A 99 16.54 16.02 -1.02
N LEU A 100 17.24 16.90 -1.74
CA LEU A 100 16.65 18.11 -2.33
C LEU A 100 16.21 17.81 -3.75
N TRP A 101 14.93 18.00 -4.03
CA TRP A 101 14.30 17.69 -5.30
C TRP A 101 14.05 18.94 -6.13
N PHE A 102 14.26 18.80 -7.43
CA PHE A 102 14.07 19.84 -8.42
C PHE A 102 13.23 19.30 -9.57
N HIS A 103 12.16 20.03 -9.89
CA HIS A 103 11.28 19.70 -10.98
C HIS A 103 11.07 20.91 -11.87
N VAL A 104 11.32 20.78 -13.18
CA VAL A 104 11.16 21.85 -14.17
C VAL A 104 10.13 21.40 -15.19
N SER A 105 8.99 22.08 -15.24
CA SER A 105 7.93 21.71 -16.16
C SER A 105 8.35 22.00 -17.60
N PHE A 106 8.04 21.07 -18.52
CA PHE A 106 8.17 21.30 -19.96
C PHE A 106 6.85 21.79 -20.58
N LEU A 107 5.76 21.84 -19.81
CA LEU A 107 4.45 22.32 -20.24
C LEU A 107 4.25 23.81 -19.94
N VAL A 108 4.81 24.28 -18.83
CA VAL A 108 4.69 25.66 -18.35
C VAL A 108 6.04 26.21 -17.91
N PRO A 109 6.28 27.55 -17.93
CA PRO A 109 7.57 28.14 -17.57
C PRO A 109 7.73 28.26 -16.05
N TYR A 110 7.55 27.14 -15.33
CA TYR A 110 7.69 27.06 -13.89
C TYR A 110 8.59 25.91 -13.45
N TYR A 111 9.22 26.09 -12.30
CA TYR A 111 9.92 25.04 -11.58
C TYR A 111 9.51 25.00 -10.11
N ILE A 112 9.80 23.89 -9.45
CA ILE A 112 9.69 23.76 -8.00
C ILE A 112 10.97 23.16 -7.41
N VAL A 113 11.19 23.53 -6.15
CA VAL A 113 12.25 23.00 -5.30
C VAL A 113 11.63 22.65 -3.96
N HIS A 114 11.84 21.41 -3.51
CA HIS A 114 11.35 20.92 -2.22
C HIS A 114 12.36 19.96 -1.60
N SER A 115 12.33 19.86 -0.28
CA SER A 115 13.10 18.88 0.50
C SER A 115 12.19 17.72 0.83
N GLU A 116 12.64 16.49 0.60
CA GLU A 116 11.94 15.29 1.04
C GLU A 116 12.42 14.93 2.45
N ARG A 117 11.47 14.86 3.38
CA ARG A 117 11.76 14.61 4.79
C ARG A 117 10.79 13.61 5.39
N THR A 118 11.30 12.83 6.34
CA THR A 118 10.47 11.94 7.15
C THR A 118 9.93 12.70 8.35
N VAL A 119 8.61 12.76 8.46
CA VAL A 119 7.91 13.24 9.65
C VAL A 119 7.42 12.05 10.48
N ASP A 120 7.52 12.19 11.80
CA ASP A 120 7.02 11.22 12.77
C ASP A 120 5.61 11.64 13.22
N ILE A 121 4.60 10.89 12.82
CA ILE A 121 3.20 11.11 13.22
C ILE A 121 2.88 10.18 14.38
N VAL A 122 2.64 10.74 15.57
CA VAL A 122 2.24 9.97 16.75
C VAL A 122 0.75 9.65 16.67
N LYS A 123 0.44 8.35 16.64
CA LYS A 123 -0.92 7.82 16.52
C LYS A 123 -1.28 6.92 17.67
N ARG A 124 -2.51 7.05 18.17
CA ARG A 124 -3.10 5.99 18.97
C ARG A 124 -3.28 4.75 18.10
N THR A 125 -2.84 3.59 18.58
CA THR A 125 -2.99 2.33 17.84
C THR A 125 -4.46 1.99 17.64
N ARG A 126 -4.77 1.28 16.54
CA ARG A 126 -6.15 0.86 16.24
C ARG A 126 -6.65 -0.11 17.31
N ASP A 127 -7.97 -0.15 17.50
CA ASP A 127 -8.66 -1.20 18.25
C ASP A 127 -8.72 -2.51 17.45
N SER A 128 -7.55 -2.94 16.96
CA SER A 128 -7.33 -4.20 16.27
C SER A 128 -5.89 -4.64 16.48
N PHE A 129 -5.68 -5.94 16.66
CA PHE A 129 -4.35 -6.51 16.71
C PHE A 129 -4.23 -7.69 15.76
N SER A 130 -2.99 -8.05 15.42
CA SER A 130 -2.71 -9.25 14.64
C SER A 130 -1.78 -10.19 15.39
N VAL A 131 -1.93 -11.48 15.17
CA VAL A 131 -1.10 -12.50 15.81
C VAL A 131 -0.73 -13.58 14.79
N LYS A 132 0.54 -13.99 14.82
CA LYS A 132 0.99 -15.18 14.10
C LYS A 132 0.82 -16.37 15.04
N PHE A 133 -0.04 -17.31 14.68
CA PHE A 133 -0.36 -18.46 15.52
C PHE A 133 -0.42 -19.73 14.67
N LEU A 134 0.41 -20.72 15.03
CA LEU A 134 0.49 -22.02 14.35
C LEU A 134 0.56 -21.93 12.81
N GLY A 135 1.35 -20.98 12.30
CA GLY A 135 1.57 -20.79 10.86
C GLY A 135 0.53 -19.92 10.14
N LEU A 136 -0.54 -19.51 10.81
CA LEU A 136 -1.55 -18.59 10.29
C LEU A 136 -1.37 -17.17 10.84
N HIS A 137 -1.82 -16.18 10.08
CA HIS A 137 -1.86 -14.79 10.51
C HIS A 137 -3.32 -14.40 10.81
N PHE A 138 -3.63 -14.14 12.07
CA PHE A 138 -4.96 -13.71 12.48
C PHE A 138 -5.01 -12.20 12.65
N ILE A 139 -6.11 -11.59 12.21
CA ILE A 139 -6.48 -10.20 12.51
C ILE A 139 -7.69 -10.24 13.44
N VAL A 140 -7.57 -9.59 14.59
CA VAL A 140 -8.61 -9.50 15.60
C VAL A 140 -9.04 -8.04 15.75
N PRO A 141 -10.27 -7.66 15.35
CA PRO A 141 -10.80 -6.30 15.48
C PRO A 141 -11.24 -6.00 16.92
N ARG A 142 -10.33 -6.22 17.88
CA ARG A 142 -10.49 -5.92 19.30
C ARG A 142 -9.28 -5.13 19.78
N SER A 143 -9.47 -4.38 20.87
CA SER A 143 -8.37 -3.60 21.43
C SER A 143 -7.21 -4.50 21.89
N PRO A 144 -5.95 -4.23 21.51
CA PRO A 144 -4.77 -4.95 22.00
C PRO A 144 -4.57 -4.80 23.52
N PHE A 145 -5.31 -3.89 24.15
CA PHE A 145 -5.26 -3.63 25.60
C PHE A 145 -6.43 -4.28 26.35
N ASP A 146 -7.31 -5.00 25.67
CA ASP A 146 -8.44 -5.68 26.31
C ASP A 146 -7.95 -6.96 27.01
N PRO A 147 -8.02 -7.03 28.36
CA PRO A 147 -7.50 -8.15 29.13
C PRO A 147 -8.28 -9.44 28.90
N ARG A 148 -9.44 -9.41 28.22
CA ARG A 148 -10.17 -10.61 27.80
C ARG A 148 -9.44 -11.38 26.70
N PHE A 149 -8.64 -10.68 25.89
CA PHE A 149 -7.93 -11.25 24.73
C PHE A 149 -6.42 -11.28 24.93
N VAL A 150 -5.86 -10.30 25.66
CA VAL A 150 -4.42 -10.14 25.87
C VAL A 150 -4.10 -10.19 27.36
N ALA A 151 -3.43 -11.25 27.80
CA ALA A 151 -3.10 -11.48 29.21
C ALA A 151 -2.05 -10.49 29.75
N ARG A 152 -1.16 -10.00 28.88
CA ARG A 152 -0.10 -9.05 29.23
C ARG A 152 -0.05 -7.91 28.20
N PRO A 153 -0.98 -6.93 28.28
CA PRO A 153 -0.99 -5.83 27.34
C PRO A 153 0.23 -4.93 27.57
N ASP A 154 0.96 -4.64 26.51
CA ASP A 154 2.06 -3.67 26.53
C ASP A 154 1.52 -2.26 26.29
N HIS A 155 1.22 -1.53 27.36
CA HIS A 155 0.74 -0.15 27.25
C HIS A 155 1.72 0.81 26.57
N GLY A 156 3.00 0.43 26.41
CA GLY A 156 3.97 1.16 25.58
C GLY A 156 3.57 1.20 24.09
N GLN A 157 2.72 0.27 23.65
CA GLN A 157 2.19 0.19 22.28
C GLN A 157 0.86 0.94 22.10
N SER A 158 0.39 1.68 23.12
CA SER A 158 -0.82 2.51 23.02
C SER A 158 -0.69 3.63 21.98
N PHE A 159 0.55 4.05 21.73
CA PHE A 159 0.91 4.94 20.65
C PHE A 159 1.94 4.29 19.76
N ALA A 160 1.83 4.58 18.46
CA ALA A 160 2.80 4.19 17.46
C ALA A 160 3.25 5.43 16.69
N ILE A 161 4.52 5.42 16.31
CA ILE A 161 5.10 6.44 15.43
C ILE A 161 4.95 5.93 14.01
N VAL A 162 4.13 6.63 13.22
CA VAL A 162 4.02 6.42 11.78
C VAL A 162 5.00 7.35 11.10
N ARG A 163 6.03 6.79 10.46
CA ARG A 163 6.97 7.55 9.64
C ARG A 163 6.36 7.80 8.28
N LYS A 164 6.27 9.07 7.90
CA LYS A 164 5.75 9.51 6.60
C LYS A 164 6.75 10.39 5.90
N GLU A 165 7.04 10.07 4.64
CA GLU A 165 7.81 10.95 3.77
C GLU A 165 6.89 12.04 3.23
N VAL A 166 7.29 13.29 3.40
CA VAL A 166 6.56 14.49 2.94
C VAL A 166 7.50 15.41 2.18
N ALA A 167 6.97 16.06 1.14
CA ALA A 167 7.65 17.13 0.45
C ALA A 167 7.39 18.44 1.18
N THR A 168 8.46 19.16 1.56
CA THR A 168 8.35 20.48 2.18
C THR A 168 9.06 21.56 1.37
N PHE A 169 8.41 22.72 1.24
CA PHE A 169 8.98 23.90 0.58
C PHE A 169 9.82 24.76 1.54
N ASP A 170 9.73 24.48 2.86
CA ASP A 170 10.49 25.14 3.91
C ASP A 170 11.88 24.51 4.02
N LEU A 171 12.77 25.01 3.17
CA LEU A 171 14.16 24.56 3.09
C LEU A 171 14.92 24.92 4.37
N LEU A 172 15.77 24.00 4.82
CA LEU A 172 16.62 24.24 5.98
C LEU A 172 17.76 25.20 5.59
N PRO A 173 18.39 25.87 6.59
CA PRO A 173 19.45 26.85 6.32
C PRO A 173 20.65 26.31 5.52
N ASP A 174 20.94 25.02 5.63
CA ASP A 174 21.99 24.33 4.88
C ASP A 174 21.59 23.95 3.44
N GLU A 175 20.29 23.79 3.18
CA GLU A 175 19.74 23.51 1.85
C GLU A 175 19.64 24.78 1.00
N GLY A 176 19.39 25.93 1.62
CA GLY A 176 19.19 27.23 0.97
C GLY A 176 20.24 27.58 -0.09
N PRO A 177 21.55 27.59 0.23
CA PRO A 177 22.59 27.95 -0.74
C PRO A 177 22.64 27.02 -1.96
N CYS A 178 22.39 25.72 -1.76
CA CYS A 178 22.33 24.73 -2.84
C CYS A 178 21.11 24.99 -3.73
N ALA A 179 19.94 25.18 -3.11
CA ALA A 179 18.70 25.47 -3.80
C ALA A 179 18.79 26.75 -4.63
N GLU A 180 19.37 27.83 -4.10
CA GLU A 180 19.55 29.10 -4.79
C GLU A 180 20.45 28.97 -6.01
N TRP A 181 21.60 28.29 -5.88
CA TRP A 181 22.52 28.09 -7.00
C TRP A 181 21.87 27.32 -8.15
N ILE A 182 21.18 26.21 -7.84
CA ILE A 182 20.50 25.39 -8.84
C ILE A 182 19.32 26.15 -9.45
N SER A 183 18.55 26.86 -8.63
CA SER A 183 17.43 27.68 -9.09
C SER A 183 17.89 28.73 -10.10
N GLY A 184 18.99 29.43 -9.82
CA GLY A 184 19.57 30.40 -10.77
C GLY A 184 19.97 29.76 -12.10
N ASP A 185 20.54 28.55 -12.08
CA ASP A 185 20.92 27.85 -13.32
C ASP A 185 19.70 27.34 -14.11
N ILE A 186 18.65 26.89 -13.41
CA ILE A 186 17.35 26.53 -14.00
C ILE A 186 16.72 27.75 -14.69
N GLU A 187 16.63 28.88 -13.98
CA GLU A 187 16.04 30.12 -14.48
C GLU A 187 16.81 30.66 -15.69
N ALA A 188 18.14 30.64 -15.65
CA ALA A 188 18.98 31.04 -16.78
C ALA A 188 18.82 30.11 -17.99
N THR A 189 18.60 28.81 -17.77
CA THR A 189 18.47 27.81 -18.85
C THR A 189 17.10 27.84 -19.52
N PHE A 190 16.03 27.94 -18.72
CA PHE A 190 14.67 27.74 -19.20
C PHE A 190 13.85 29.03 -19.22
N GLY A 191 14.29 30.10 -18.56
CA GLY A 191 13.52 31.34 -18.42
C GLY A 191 12.23 31.15 -17.63
N CYS A 192 12.21 30.17 -16.71
CA CYS A 192 11.08 29.88 -15.83
C CYS A 192 11.14 30.68 -14.52
N GLU A 193 10.11 30.58 -13.69
CA GLU A 193 10.08 31.14 -12.33
C GLU A 193 9.61 30.06 -11.33
N ARG A 194 9.89 30.23 -10.03
CA ARG A 194 9.46 29.26 -9.01
C ARG A 194 7.93 29.34 -8.85
N MET A 195 7.24 28.20 -8.91
CA MET A 195 5.81 28.13 -8.63
C MET A 195 5.55 28.24 -7.11
N PRO A 196 4.64 29.12 -6.67
CA PRO A 196 4.25 29.19 -5.26
C PRO A 196 3.47 27.94 -4.81
N PRO A 197 3.71 27.42 -3.59
CA PRO A 197 2.98 26.28 -3.02
C PRO A 197 1.47 26.45 -3.02
N GLU A 198 0.97 27.65 -2.77
CA GLU A 198 -0.46 27.96 -2.70
C GLU A 198 -1.16 27.75 -4.05
N ILE A 199 -0.41 27.89 -5.15
CA ILE A 199 -0.90 27.67 -6.51
C ILE A 199 -0.78 26.21 -6.88
N GLY A 200 0.39 25.60 -6.67
CA GLY A 200 0.63 24.21 -7.04
C GLY A 200 -0.24 23.19 -6.29
N THR A 201 -0.71 23.55 -5.09
CA THR A 201 -1.60 22.71 -4.29
C THR A 201 -3.08 22.83 -4.64
N VAL A 202 -3.46 23.72 -5.57
CA VAL A 202 -4.84 23.83 -6.06
C VAL A 202 -5.28 22.51 -6.72
N LEU A 203 -6.47 22.04 -6.36
CA LEU A 203 -7.08 20.82 -6.88
C LEU A 203 -7.49 20.98 -8.35
N VAL A 204 -7.32 19.90 -9.11
CA VAL A 204 -7.84 19.71 -10.47
C VAL A 204 -8.88 18.59 -10.39
N PRO A 205 -10.17 18.92 -10.23
CA PRO A 205 -11.17 17.98 -9.69
C PRO A 205 -11.56 16.85 -10.66
N ASP A 206 -11.31 17.00 -11.95
CA ASP A 206 -11.87 16.16 -12.99
C ASP A 206 -10.81 15.52 -13.90
N VAL A 207 -9.56 15.39 -13.43
CA VAL A 207 -8.49 14.69 -14.17
C VAL A 207 -7.88 13.58 -13.35
N MET A 208 -7.38 12.55 -14.03
CA MET A 208 -6.47 11.57 -13.42
C MET A 208 -5.03 11.91 -13.77
N ALA A 209 -4.20 12.13 -12.76
CA ALA A 209 -2.77 12.38 -12.90
C ALA A 209 -2.00 11.15 -12.41
N CYS A 210 -1.74 10.20 -13.31
CA CYS A 210 -1.07 8.92 -13.05
C CYS A 210 -1.63 8.16 -11.82
N ARG A 211 -1.13 8.42 -10.61
CA ARG A 211 -1.54 7.77 -9.35
C ARG A 211 -2.67 8.49 -8.59
N ARG A 212 -3.09 9.68 -9.02
CA ARG A 212 -4.15 10.46 -8.36
C ARG A 212 -5.50 10.27 -9.03
N LEU A 213 -6.53 10.03 -8.21
CA LEU A 213 -7.92 9.96 -8.65
C LEU A 213 -8.46 11.37 -8.98
N PRO A 214 -9.54 11.47 -9.79
CA PRO A 214 -10.28 12.72 -9.92
C PRO A 214 -10.74 13.21 -8.55
N GLY A 215 -10.56 14.51 -8.30
CA GLY A 215 -10.84 15.13 -7.01
C GLY A 215 -9.65 15.17 -6.06
N GLU A 216 -8.61 14.37 -6.32
CA GLU A 216 -7.38 14.33 -5.52
C GLU A 216 -6.19 14.99 -6.23
N ALA A 217 -6.20 15.01 -7.57
CA ALA A 217 -5.12 15.57 -8.36
C ALA A 217 -4.95 17.07 -8.11
N ARG A 218 -3.70 17.54 -8.07
CA ARG A 218 -3.32 18.95 -7.93
C ARG A 218 -2.52 19.42 -9.13
N LEU A 219 -2.36 20.74 -9.26
CA LEU A 219 -1.50 21.32 -10.30
C LEU A 219 -0.06 20.76 -10.24
N TYR A 220 0.47 20.47 -9.05
CA TYR A 220 1.77 19.81 -8.93
C TYR A 220 1.82 18.39 -9.49
N ASP A 221 0.76 17.60 -9.29
CA ASP A 221 0.68 16.23 -9.82
C ASP A 221 0.64 16.23 -11.35
N CYS A 222 -0.05 17.21 -11.95
CA CYS A 222 -0.17 17.34 -13.40
C CYS A 222 1.05 17.98 -14.08
N LEU A 223 1.69 18.97 -13.45
CA LEU A 223 2.73 19.79 -14.08
C LEU A 223 4.15 19.37 -13.71
N PHE A 224 4.32 18.59 -12.64
CA PHE A 224 5.63 18.20 -12.11
C PHE A 224 5.73 16.71 -11.80
N THR A 225 5.10 16.23 -10.73
CA THR A 225 5.17 14.83 -10.32
C THR A 225 4.03 14.48 -9.37
N ASP A 226 3.50 13.27 -9.51
CA ASP A 226 2.49 12.69 -8.64
C ASP A 226 3.10 11.77 -7.56
N GLN A 227 4.43 11.67 -7.53
CA GLN A 227 5.15 10.74 -6.64
C GLN A 227 5.24 11.24 -5.20
N HIS A 228 5.09 12.55 -4.97
CA HIS A 228 5.23 13.14 -3.64
C HIS A 228 3.88 13.47 -3.00
N THR A 229 3.92 13.54 -1.67
CA THR A 229 2.82 14.07 -0.87
C THR A 229 3.08 15.55 -0.61
N TRP A 230 2.38 16.42 -1.35
CA TRP A 230 2.59 17.88 -1.36
C TRP A 230 2.00 18.62 -0.17
N VAL A 231 1.07 17.99 0.54
CA VAL A 231 0.42 18.54 1.71
C VAL A 231 0.65 17.57 2.84
N GLU A 232 1.16 18.07 3.97
CA GLU A 232 1.32 17.25 5.17
C GLU A 232 -0.02 16.57 5.48
N PRO A 233 -0.04 15.22 5.57
CA PRO A 233 -1.27 14.53 5.86
C PRO A 233 -1.73 14.93 7.25
N SER A 234 -3.02 15.26 7.40
CA SER A 234 -3.57 15.43 8.74
C SER A 234 -3.33 14.13 9.49
N PRO A 235 -2.99 14.18 10.79
CA PRO A 235 -2.97 12.98 11.61
C PRO A 235 -4.23 12.16 11.35
N THR A 236 -5.43 12.75 11.30
CA THR A 236 -6.69 12.02 11.04
C THR A 236 -6.69 11.14 9.79
N ASP A 237 -5.98 11.53 8.75
CA ASP A 237 -6.02 10.91 7.43
C ASP A 237 -5.10 9.68 7.36
N GLU A 238 -4.08 9.62 8.23
CA GLU A 238 -3.16 8.48 8.28
C GLU A 238 -3.77 7.30 9.06
N PRO A 239 -3.82 6.10 8.48
CA PRO A 239 -4.34 4.93 9.15
C PRO A 239 -3.50 4.63 10.40
N ALA A 240 -4.16 4.54 11.56
CA ALA A 240 -3.48 4.09 12.76
C ALA A 240 -2.96 2.65 12.53
N PRO A 241 -1.72 2.33 12.95
CA PRO A 241 -1.19 0.99 12.76
C PRO A 241 -1.92 0.01 13.70
N GLY A 242 -2.05 -1.23 13.22
CA GLY A 242 -2.42 -2.36 14.07
C GLY A 242 -1.25 -2.77 14.95
N VAL A 243 -1.54 -3.45 16.05
CA VAL A 243 -0.51 -3.99 16.95
C VAL A 243 -0.25 -5.46 16.62
N GLN A 244 1.02 -5.86 16.46
CA GLN A 244 1.36 -7.28 16.37
C GLN A 244 1.61 -7.82 17.78
N ILE A 245 0.81 -8.79 18.21
CA ILE A 245 0.91 -9.42 19.53
C ILE A 245 1.56 -10.79 19.38
N ASP A 246 2.52 -11.09 20.26
CA ASP A 246 3.08 -12.42 20.38
C ASP A 246 2.04 -13.38 20.99
N ALA A 247 1.93 -14.58 20.43
CA ALA A 247 0.97 -15.59 20.89
C ALA A 247 1.07 -15.91 22.40
N SER A 248 2.27 -15.79 22.99
CA SER A 248 2.49 -16.01 24.43
C SER A 248 1.83 -14.96 25.34
N ASN A 249 1.42 -13.82 24.78
CA ASN A 249 0.72 -12.76 25.50
C ASN A 249 -0.80 -12.87 25.38
N LEU A 250 -1.33 -13.83 24.63
CA LEU A 250 -2.78 -14.03 24.51
C LEU A 250 -3.36 -14.71 25.75
N THR A 251 -4.66 -14.51 25.97
CA THR A 251 -5.38 -15.24 27.02
C THR A 251 -5.63 -16.69 26.62
N PRO A 252 -5.74 -17.62 27.59
CA PRO A 252 -6.07 -19.02 27.30
C PRO A 252 -7.35 -19.22 26.47
N PRO A 253 -8.46 -18.48 26.72
CA PRO A 253 -9.66 -18.62 25.90
C PRO A 253 -9.44 -18.23 24.44
N LEU A 254 -8.70 -17.16 24.16
CA LEU A 254 -8.38 -16.76 22.79
C LEU A 254 -7.46 -17.79 22.12
N ILE A 255 -6.46 -18.32 22.83
CA ILE A 255 -5.61 -19.40 22.32
C ILE A 255 -6.45 -20.62 21.93
N ALA A 256 -7.44 -20.98 22.76
CA ALA A 256 -8.35 -22.09 22.48
C ALA A 256 -9.16 -21.84 21.20
N VAL A 257 -9.72 -20.63 21.03
CA VAL A 257 -10.41 -20.20 19.81
C VAL A 257 -9.51 -20.29 18.58
N LEU A 258 -8.32 -19.67 18.63
CA LEU A 258 -7.39 -19.66 17.51
C LEU A 258 -6.93 -21.07 17.14
N THR A 259 -6.75 -21.96 18.13
CA THR A 259 -6.37 -23.36 17.88
C THR A 259 -7.42 -24.11 17.07
N VAL A 260 -8.70 -23.97 17.42
CA VAL A 260 -9.80 -24.61 16.67
C VAL A 260 -9.93 -23.99 15.28
N LEU A 261 -9.84 -22.66 15.16
CA LEU A 261 -9.86 -21.98 13.87
C LEU A 261 -8.70 -22.44 12.98
N THR A 262 -7.48 -22.54 13.51
CA THR A 262 -6.34 -23.05 12.74
C THR A 262 -6.62 -24.44 12.19
N ALA A 263 -7.12 -25.37 13.01
CA ALA A 263 -7.47 -26.71 12.54
C ALA A 263 -8.53 -26.69 11.43
N LEU A 264 -9.58 -25.89 11.58
CA LEU A 264 -10.63 -25.72 10.58
C LEU A 264 -10.08 -25.17 9.26
N TYR A 265 -9.26 -24.12 9.34
CA TYR A 265 -8.66 -23.49 8.15
C TYR A 265 -7.61 -24.38 7.49
N CYS A 266 -6.89 -25.22 8.23
CA CYS A 266 -6.01 -26.25 7.67
C CYS A 266 -6.77 -27.31 6.84
N ILE A 267 -8.07 -27.52 7.10
CA ILE A 267 -8.94 -28.37 6.27
C ILE A 267 -9.49 -27.58 5.07
N LEU A 268 -9.98 -26.36 5.30
CA LEU A 268 -10.68 -25.56 4.29
C LEU A 268 -9.74 -25.08 3.16
N TRP A 269 -8.55 -24.57 3.50
CA TRP A 269 -7.65 -23.95 2.51
C TRP A 269 -7.21 -24.93 1.40
N PRO A 270 -6.76 -26.15 1.72
CA PRO A 270 -6.36 -27.12 0.70
C PRO A 270 -7.49 -27.52 -0.24
N LEU A 271 -8.75 -27.33 0.16
CA LEU A 271 -9.93 -27.65 -0.63
C LEU A 271 -10.41 -26.50 -1.53
N THR A 272 -9.87 -25.30 -1.36
CA THR A 272 -10.32 -24.08 -2.05
C THR A 272 -9.39 -23.75 -3.23
N PRO A 273 -9.80 -23.94 -4.49
CA PRO A 273 -8.95 -23.75 -5.67
C PRO A 273 -8.39 -22.33 -5.83
N GLU A 274 -9.19 -21.32 -5.49
CA GLU A 274 -8.83 -19.89 -5.62
C GLU A 274 -7.59 -19.55 -4.78
N LEU A 275 -7.44 -20.24 -3.65
CA LEU A 275 -6.37 -20.02 -2.68
C LEU A 275 -5.08 -20.80 -3.01
N GLN A 276 -5.08 -21.69 -4.01
CA GLN A 276 -3.90 -22.43 -4.47
C GLN A 276 -3.10 -21.71 -5.56
N SER A 277 -3.59 -20.58 -6.07
CA SER A 277 -2.97 -19.82 -7.19
C SER A 277 -1.73 -19.01 -6.81
N GLY A 278 -1.23 -19.11 -5.57
CA GLY A 278 0.11 -18.66 -5.18
C GLY A 278 0.24 -17.20 -4.74
N SER A 279 -0.85 -16.42 -4.60
CA SER A 279 -0.78 -15.02 -4.14
C SER A 279 -1.53 -14.71 -2.84
N CYS A 280 -2.14 -15.70 -2.18
CA CYS A 280 -2.91 -15.44 -0.96
C CYS A 280 -2.05 -15.64 0.29
N TYR A 281 -1.70 -14.56 0.97
CA TYR A 281 -1.28 -14.61 2.36
C TYR A 281 -2.44 -15.18 3.20
N CYS A 282 -2.20 -16.24 3.98
CA CYS A 282 -3.24 -16.85 4.83
C CYS A 282 -3.56 -15.95 6.02
N VAL A 283 -4.37 -14.92 5.76
CA VAL A 283 -4.89 -13.97 6.74
C VAL A 283 -6.31 -14.39 7.09
N VAL A 284 -6.58 -14.57 8.37
CA VAL A 284 -7.90 -14.92 8.90
C VAL A 284 -8.38 -13.80 9.81
N GLU A 285 -9.56 -13.26 9.53
CA GLU A 285 -10.20 -12.30 10.43
C GLU A 285 -11.12 -13.04 11.41
N THR A 286 -11.01 -12.72 12.70
CA THR A 286 -11.87 -13.29 13.76
C THR A 286 -12.05 -12.28 14.88
N ASP A 287 -13.25 -12.16 15.44
CA ASP A 287 -13.50 -11.27 16.57
C ASP A 287 -13.10 -11.88 17.93
N GLY A 288 -12.46 -13.05 17.91
CA GLY A 288 -11.97 -13.79 19.06
C GLY A 288 -13.03 -14.64 19.76
N VAL A 289 -14.20 -14.82 19.14
CA VAL A 289 -15.29 -15.63 19.65
C VAL A 289 -15.62 -16.71 18.62
N LEU A 290 -15.77 -17.96 19.08
CA LEU A 290 -16.34 -19.01 18.24
C LEU A 290 -17.86 -18.99 18.37
N ARG A 291 -18.54 -19.17 17.25
CA ARG A 291 -19.99 -19.36 17.19
C ARG A 291 -20.30 -20.68 16.50
N LYS A 292 -21.25 -21.43 17.05
CA LYS A 292 -21.60 -22.78 16.56
C LYS A 292 -22.19 -22.77 15.16
N ASP A 293 -23.02 -21.77 14.86
CA ASP A 293 -23.58 -21.53 13.53
C ASP A 293 -22.48 -21.27 12.49
N GLU A 294 -21.52 -20.39 12.78
CA GLU A 294 -20.38 -20.12 11.87
C GLU A 294 -19.53 -21.38 11.61
N LEU A 295 -19.30 -22.19 12.65
CA LEU A 295 -18.60 -23.48 12.51
C LEU A 295 -19.41 -24.46 11.66
N ILE A 296 -20.71 -24.60 11.90
CA ILE A 296 -21.61 -25.46 11.11
C ILE A 296 -21.61 -25.04 9.64
N ASP A 297 -21.73 -23.75 9.36
CA ASP A 297 -21.72 -23.21 8.00
C ASP A 297 -20.39 -23.49 7.30
N THR A 298 -19.27 -23.34 8.02
CA THR A 298 -17.95 -23.63 7.47
C THR A 298 -17.75 -25.12 7.22
N LEU A 299 -18.21 -25.99 8.12
CA LEU A 299 -18.18 -27.44 7.95
C LEU A 299 -19.06 -27.89 6.77
N ALA A 300 -20.23 -27.26 6.58
CA ALA A 300 -21.08 -27.50 5.43
C ALA A 300 -20.37 -27.14 4.11
N LYS A 301 -19.64 -26.01 4.08
CA LYS A 301 -18.81 -25.63 2.92
C LYS A 301 -17.72 -26.67 2.65
N ILE A 302 -17.02 -27.14 3.68
CA ILE A 302 -15.99 -28.18 3.57
C ILE A 302 -16.57 -29.45 2.94
N ARG A 303 -17.76 -29.90 3.36
CA ARG A 303 -18.44 -31.06 2.78
C ARG A 303 -18.69 -30.89 1.27
N VAL A 304 -19.22 -29.74 0.86
CA VAL A 304 -19.48 -29.45 -0.56
C VAL A 304 -18.17 -29.52 -1.36
N LEU A 305 -17.08 -28.98 -0.82
CA LEU A 305 -15.77 -29.01 -1.47
C LEU A 305 -15.12 -30.40 -1.50
N LEU A 306 -15.61 -31.37 -0.71
CA LEU A 306 -15.14 -32.76 -0.72
C LEU A 306 -15.90 -33.65 -1.71
N GLU A 307 -16.94 -33.16 -2.41
CA GLU A 307 -17.82 -33.98 -3.28
C GLU A 307 -18.01 -33.43 -4.71
N PRO A 308 -17.15 -33.79 -5.68
CA PRO A 308 -15.79 -34.34 -5.53
C PRO A 308 -14.76 -33.21 -5.28
N PRO A 309 -13.61 -33.51 -4.65
CA PRO A 309 -12.57 -32.52 -4.44
C PRO A 309 -11.92 -32.10 -5.76
N MET A 310 -11.82 -30.79 -5.95
CA MET A 310 -11.29 -30.19 -7.18
C MET A 310 -9.77 -29.96 -7.14
N THR A 311 -9.17 -29.99 -5.93
CA THR A 311 -7.75 -29.70 -5.73
C THR A 311 -6.91 -30.98 -5.58
N PRO A 312 -5.63 -30.98 -6.00
CA PRO A 312 -4.74 -32.13 -5.82
C PRO A 312 -4.64 -32.60 -4.36
N TRP A 313 -4.60 -31.65 -3.43
CA TRP A 313 -4.60 -31.92 -1.98
C TRP A 313 -5.92 -32.51 -1.50
N GLY A 314 -7.06 -31.97 -1.94
CA GLY A 314 -8.37 -32.51 -1.60
C GLY A 314 -8.56 -33.94 -2.10
N ILE A 315 -8.00 -34.29 -3.25
CA ILE A 315 -8.01 -35.66 -3.79
C ILE A 315 -7.12 -36.58 -2.94
N ALA A 316 -5.89 -36.14 -2.64
CA ALA A 316 -4.90 -36.97 -1.94
C ALA A 316 -5.26 -37.24 -0.47
N ALA A 317 -5.81 -36.25 0.24
CA ALA A 317 -6.13 -36.32 1.67
C ALA A 317 -7.64 -36.39 1.96
N ARG A 318 -8.44 -36.84 0.97
CA ARG A 318 -9.91 -36.83 1.05
C ARG A 318 -10.42 -37.56 2.29
N ARG A 319 -9.90 -38.76 2.56
CA ARG A 319 -10.38 -39.61 3.66
C ARG A 319 -10.06 -39.01 5.02
N GLU A 320 -8.88 -38.42 5.14
CA GLU A 320 -8.39 -37.73 6.32
C GLU A 320 -9.25 -36.49 6.61
N PHE A 321 -9.55 -35.68 5.58
CA PHE A 321 -10.44 -34.53 5.72
C PHE A 321 -11.87 -34.91 6.05
N GLU A 322 -12.42 -35.95 5.41
CA GLU A 322 -13.76 -36.45 5.74
C GLU A 322 -13.84 -36.95 7.19
N ALA A 323 -12.82 -37.68 7.67
CA ALA A 323 -12.77 -38.15 9.05
C ALA A 323 -12.66 -36.97 10.03
N ALA A 324 -11.73 -36.04 9.80
CA ALA A 324 -11.55 -34.86 10.63
C ALA A 324 -12.81 -33.98 10.68
N THR A 325 -13.48 -33.79 9.54
CA THR A 325 -14.74 -33.03 9.45
C THR A 325 -15.83 -33.68 10.29
N ARG A 326 -16.01 -35.00 10.22
CA ARG A 326 -17.02 -35.73 11.01
C ARG A 326 -16.73 -35.68 12.52
N GLU A 327 -15.47 -35.80 12.91
CA GLU A 327 -15.07 -35.69 14.33
C GLU A 327 -15.35 -34.29 14.87
N LEU A 328 -14.99 -33.24 14.12
CA LEU A 328 -15.26 -31.87 14.51
C LEU A 328 -16.77 -31.58 14.59
N GLU A 329 -17.58 -32.10 13.66
CA GLU A 329 -19.04 -31.98 13.72
C GLU A 329 -19.64 -32.63 14.96
N ALA A 330 -19.15 -33.80 15.36
CA ALA A 330 -19.61 -34.46 16.58
C ALA A 330 -19.31 -33.61 17.83
N LEU A 331 -18.13 -32.99 17.87
CA LEU A 331 -17.72 -32.07 18.94
C LEU A 331 -18.58 -30.81 18.95
N VAL A 332 -18.82 -30.19 17.79
CA VAL A 332 -19.68 -29.01 17.63
C VAL A 332 -21.13 -29.32 18.00
N ALA A 333 -21.64 -30.51 17.66
CA ALA A 333 -23.00 -30.92 18.01
C ALA A 333 -23.22 -30.95 19.54
N SER A 334 -22.21 -31.40 20.29
CA SER A 334 -22.21 -31.49 21.75
C SER A 334 -22.02 -30.16 22.49
N TRP A 335 -21.63 -29.11 21.77
CA TRP A 335 -21.36 -27.78 22.33
C TRP A 335 -22.63 -26.92 22.41
N ASP A 336 -22.75 -26.11 23.46
CA ASP A 336 -23.89 -25.24 23.76
C ASP A 336 -24.02 -24.04 22.82
N GLY A 337 -22.89 -23.55 22.29
CA GLY A 337 -22.82 -22.92 20.97
C GLY A 337 -22.33 -21.48 20.90
N GLU A 338 -21.90 -20.89 22.02
CA GLU A 338 -21.27 -19.55 22.02
C GLU A 338 -20.14 -19.46 23.05
N GLY A 339 -19.01 -18.88 22.65
CA GLY A 339 -17.90 -18.53 23.56
C GLY A 339 -16.67 -19.42 23.43
N GLU A 340 -16.10 -19.83 24.56
CA GLU A 340 -14.88 -20.64 24.60
C GLU A 340 -15.16 -22.07 24.11
N PRO A 341 -14.36 -22.63 23.18
CA PRO A 341 -14.58 -23.97 22.70
C PRO A 341 -14.35 -25.00 23.83
N PRO A 342 -15.12 -26.11 23.87
CA PRO A 342 -14.91 -27.16 24.85
C PRO A 342 -13.48 -27.72 24.79
N ALA A 343 -12.93 -28.10 25.95
CA ALA A 343 -11.57 -28.65 26.03
C ALA A 343 -11.35 -29.86 25.10
N ALA A 344 -12.39 -30.67 24.85
CA ALA A 344 -12.35 -31.78 23.89
C ALA A 344 -12.11 -31.31 22.44
N MET A 345 -12.70 -30.17 22.05
CA MET A 345 -12.52 -29.56 20.73
C MET A 345 -11.10 -29.01 20.56
N VAL A 346 -10.57 -28.36 21.61
CA VAL A 346 -9.19 -27.87 21.61
C VAL A 346 -8.18 -29.03 21.56
N ALA A 347 -8.38 -30.08 22.35
CA ALA A 347 -7.53 -31.26 22.36
C ALA A 347 -7.53 -31.98 21.00
N TRP A 348 -8.71 -32.12 20.38
CA TRP A 348 -8.85 -32.62 19.03
C TRP A 348 -8.07 -31.77 18.02
N ALA A 349 -8.24 -30.44 18.05
CA ALA A 349 -7.57 -29.52 17.14
C ALA A 349 -6.04 -29.59 17.25
N LEU A 350 -5.50 -29.64 18.47
CA LEU A 350 -4.06 -29.83 18.70
C LEU A 350 -3.56 -31.16 18.15
N SER A 351 -4.31 -32.25 18.37
CA SER A 351 -3.97 -33.57 17.85
C SER A 351 -3.98 -33.60 16.32
N PHE A 352 -5.00 -33.02 15.70
CA PHE A 352 -5.11 -32.89 14.26
C PHE A 352 -3.92 -32.12 13.69
N LEU A 353 -3.63 -30.92 14.23
CA LEU A 353 -2.53 -30.07 13.77
C LEU A 353 -1.15 -30.71 13.98
N ALA A 354 -0.95 -31.50 15.05
CA ALA A 354 0.29 -32.25 15.26
C ALA A 354 0.48 -33.40 14.27
N SER A 355 -0.64 -34.02 13.85
CA SER A 355 -0.63 -35.08 12.82
C SER A 355 -0.58 -34.52 11.38
N TRP A 356 -0.81 -33.21 11.22
CA TRP A 356 -0.89 -32.56 9.92
C TRP A 356 0.50 -32.43 9.29
N PRO A 357 0.74 -32.98 8.09
CA PRO A 357 2.04 -32.86 7.43
C PRO A 357 2.21 -31.44 6.88
N VAL A 358 2.84 -30.56 7.66
CA VAL A 358 3.02 -29.13 7.32
C VAL A 358 3.85 -28.88 6.05
N ASN A 359 4.46 -29.87 5.38
CA ASN A 359 5.37 -29.62 4.25
C ASN A 359 5.41 -30.66 3.11
N SER A 360 4.43 -31.56 2.98
CA SER A 360 4.47 -32.57 1.92
C SER A 360 3.64 -32.14 0.71
N VAL A 361 4.20 -31.35 -0.21
CA VAL A 361 3.61 -31.23 -1.56
C VAL A 361 3.42 -32.66 -2.09
N PRO A 362 2.21 -33.07 -2.51
CA PRO A 362 2.02 -34.41 -3.07
C PRO A 362 2.88 -34.53 -4.32
N VAL A 363 3.94 -35.33 -4.26
CA VAL A 363 4.66 -35.74 -5.46
C VAL A 363 3.72 -36.67 -6.22
N ALA A 364 3.30 -36.24 -7.41
CA ALA A 364 2.56 -37.09 -8.33
C ALA A 364 3.33 -38.41 -8.51
N SER A 365 2.73 -39.51 -8.09
CA SER A 365 3.25 -40.84 -8.40
C SER A 365 2.94 -41.10 -9.87
N SER A 366 4.00 -41.25 -10.66
CA SER A 366 4.00 -41.53 -12.11
C SER A 366 3.28 -42.81 -12.49
#